data_AF-A0A3D5CCQ1-F1
#
_entry.id   AF-A0A3D5CCQ1-F1
#
_cell.length_a   1.000
_cell.length_b   1.000
_cell.length_c   1.000
_cell.angle_alpha   90.00
_cell.angle_beta   90.00
_cell.angle_gamma   90.00
#
_symmetry.space_group_name_H-M   'P 1'
#
loop_
_entity.id
_entity.type
_entity.pdbx_description
1 polymer ?
#
loop_
_entity_poly.entity_id
_entity_poly.type
_entity_poly.pdbx_seq_one_letter_code
_entity_poly.pdbx_strand_id
1 'polypeptide(L)'
;PGETAPRIQVIVGNDSGGTIFDGLEVAALGSSQQRDRVLYTPQDADLEALATAYGWTYARIETRAALDQALTSPVVGPQLIEVPLPR
;
A
#
# COMPACT_ATOMS: atom_id res chain seq x y z
N PRO A 1 9.48 -18.73 -16.51
CA PRO A 1 9.20 -18.29 -17.90
C PRO A 1 8.40 -19.37 -18.64
N GLY A 2 7.26 -19.00 -19.25
CA GLY A 2 6.44 -19.95 -20.03
C GLY A 2 4.96 -20.02 -19.63
N GLU A 3 4.56 -19.36 -18.54
CA GLU A 3 3.18 -19.30 -18.08
C GLU A 3 2.61 -17.88 -18.23
N THR A 4 1.35 -17.77 -18.61
CA THR A 4 0.67 -16.47 -18.76
C THR A 4 0.58 -15.80 -17.40
N ALA A 5 1.10 -14.58 -17.30
CA ALA A 5 1.00 -13.80 -16.07
C ALA A 5 -0.49 -13.61 -15.70
N PRO A 6 -0.90 -13.87 -14.44
CA PRO A 6 -2.27 -13.67 -14.04
C PRO A 6 -2.64 -12.19 -14.11
N ARG A 7 -3.91 -11.91 -14.42
CA ARG A 7 -4.48 -10.59 -14.24
C ARG A 7 -4.79 -10.40 -12.75
N ILE A 8 -3.91 -9.70 -12.05
CA ILE A 8 -4.03 -9.39 -10.62
C ILE A 8 -3.82 -7.90 -10.38
N GLN A 9 -4.65 -7.34 -9.50
CA GLN A 9 -4.44 -6.01 -8.94
C GLN A 9 -4.14 -6.17 -7.44
N VAL A 10 -3.08 -5.53 -6.98
CA VAL A 10 -2.74 -5.43 -5.55
C VAL A 10 -2.94 -3.97 -5.14
N ILE A 11 -3.85 -3.74 -4.20
CA ILE A 11 -4.14 -2.41 -3.67
C ILE A 11 -3.43 -2.27 -2.32
N VAL A 12 -2.56 -1.27 -2.20
CA VAL A 12 -1.83 -0.95 -0.97
C VAL A 12 -2.40 0.34 -0.40
N GLY A 13 -3.17 0.24 0.70
CA GLY A 13 -3.47 1.39 1.54
C GLY A 13 -2.21 1.77 2.30
N ASN A 14 -1.57 2.88 1.91
CA ASN A 14 -0.26 3.27 2.42
C ASN A 14 -0.39 4.47 3.38
N ASP A 15 -0.28 4.20 4.67
CA ASP A 15 -0.23 5.19 5.76
C ASP A 15 1.19 5.29 6.39
N SER A 16 2.19 4.77 5.66
CA SER A 16 3.60 4.75 6.03
C SER A 16 3.93 3.94 7.30
N GLY A 17 3.07 3.00 7.73
CA GLY A 17 3.41 2.12 8.85
C GLY A 17 2.28 1.17 9.27
N GLY A 18 2.26 0.81 10.56
CA GLY A 18 1.25 -0.02 11.20
C GLY A 18 0.25 0.81 12.00
N THR A 19 -0.55 1.65 11.34
CA THR A 19 -1.52 2.52 12.03
C THR A 19 -2.64 1.76 12.73
N ILE A 20 -2.90 0.50 12.35
CA ILE A 20 -3.87 -0.38 13.01
C ILE A 20 -3.66 -0.44 14.54
N PHE A 21 -2.42 -0.28 15.01
CA PHE A 21 -2.09 -0.30 16.43
C PHE A 21 -2.50 0.96 17.19
N ASP A 22 -2.81 2.06 16.51
CA ASP A 22 -3.28 3.30 17.17
C ASP A 22 -4.69 3.14 17.78
N GLY A 23 -5.49 2.20 17.24
CA GLY A 23 -6.84 1.90 17.73
C GLY A 23 -6.93 0.79 18.79
N LEU A 24 -5.82 0.17 19.17
CA LEU A 24 -5.80 -0.97 20.09
C LEU A 24 -5.41 -0.58 21.51
N GLU A 25 -5.79 -1.38 22.51
CA GLU A 25 -5.48 -1.14 23.92
C GLU A 25 -3.96 -1.08 24.19
N VAL A 26 -3.17 -1.77 23.36
CA VAL A 26 -1.70 -1.70 23.39
C VAL A 26 -1.14 -0.32 23.07
N ALA A 27 -1.92 0.55 22.41
CA ALA A 27 -1.56 1.95 22.20
C ALA A 27 -1.44 2.72 23.51
N ALA A 28 -2.05 2.28 24.62
CA ALA A 28 -1.90 2.95 25.91
C ALA A 28 -0.63 2.50 26.67
N LEU A 29 0.08 1.48 26.17
CA LEU A 29 1.23 0.90 26.85
C LEU A 29 2.54 1.50 26.29
N GLY A 30 3.30 2.16 27.17
CA GLY A 30 4.60 2.73 26.84
C GLY A 30 4.55 4.16 26.30
N SER A 31 5.72 4.76 26.13
CA SER A 31 5.84 6.11 25.57
C SER A 31 5.46 6.14 24.08
N SER A 32 5.05 7.31 23.57
CA SER A 32 4.86 7.56 22.14
C SER A 32 6.05 7.10 21.30
N GLN A 33 7.27 7.39 21.74
CA GLN A 33 8.49 6.99 21.03
C GLN A 33 8.67 5.47 20.94
N GLN A 34 8.29 4.72 21.98
CA GLN A 34 8.31 3.27 21.93
C GLN A 34 7.27 2.75 20.95
N ARG A 35 6.03 3.26 21.01
CA ARG A 35 4.95 2.86 20.09
C ARG A 35 5.32 3.11 18.64
N ASP A 36 5.90 4.26 18.33
CA ASP A 36 6.34 4.56 16.96
C ASP A 36 7.43 3.58 16.49
N ARG A 37 8.34 3.17 17.38
CA ARG A 37 9.44 2.27 17.02
C ARG A 37 9.03 0.80 16.84
N VAL A 38 8.12 0.29 17.67
CA VAL A 38 7.76 -1.16 17.66
C VAL A 38 6.41 -1.47 17.03
N LEU A 39 5.48 -0.52 17.00
CA LEU A 39 4.13 -0.76 16.50
C LEU A 39 3.93 -0.07 15.15
N TYR A 40 4.02 1.26 15.11
CA TYR A 40 3.83 2.01 13.85
C TYR A 40 4.95 1.71 12.85
N THR A 41 6.21 1.67 13.30
CA THR A 41 7.37 1.30 12.48
C THR A 41 7.38 2.05 11.13
N PRO A 42 7.65 3.38 11.14
CA PRO A 42 7.61 4.19 9.92
C PRO A 42 8.44 3.58 8.80
N GLN A 43 7.88 3.55 7.59
CA GLN A 43 8.52 3.01 6.41
C GLN A 43 8.36 3.96 5.21
N ASP A 44 9.40 4.03 4.39
CA ASP A 44 9.48 4.87 3.19
C ASP A 44 9.87 4.01 1.97
N ALA A 45 9.07 2.97 1.70
CA ALA A 45 9.28 2.11 0.55
C ALA A 45 8.76 2.77 -0.73
N ASP A 46 9.63 2.82 -1.74
CA ASP A 46 9.27 3.21 -3.09
C ASP A 46 8.52 2.06 -3.80
N LEU A 47 7.19 2.10 -3.73
CA LEU A 47 6.33 1.08 -4.34
C LEU A 47 6.35 1.12 -5.87
N GLU A 48 6.60 2.27 -6.47
CA GLU A 48 6.73 2.41 -7.93
C GLU A 48 7.98 1.69 -8.43
N ALA A 49 9.11 1.90 -7.75
CA ALA A 49 10.36 1.20 -8.06
C ALA A 49 10.22 -0.31 -7.90
N LEU A 50 9.55 -0.79 -6.85
CA LEU A 50 9.28 -2.22 -6.65
C LEU A 50 8.40 -2.78 -7.78
N ALA A 51 7.28 -2.13 -8.10
CA ALA A 51 6.41 -2.57 -9.20
C ALA A 51 7.19 -2.63 -10.52
N THR A 52 7.97 -1.59 -10.83
CA THR A 52 8.80 -1.52 -12.04
C THR A 52 9.84 -2.64 -12.09
N ALA A 53 10.51 -2.94 -10.98
CA ALA A 53 11.51 -4.01 -10.90
C ALA A 53 10.93 -5.40 -11.21
N TYR A 54 9.65 -5.63 -10.89
CA TYR A 54 8.93 -6.87 -11.21
C TYR A 54 8.19 -6.83 -12.57
N GLY A 55 8.25 -5.70 -13.30
CA GLY A 55 7.54 -5.52 -14.57
C GLY A 55 6.03 -5.31 -14.42
N TRP A 56 5.58 -4.85 -13.25
CA TRP A 56 4.18 -4.57 -12.95
C TRP A 56 3.87 -3.12 -13.31
N THR A 57 2.61 -2.87 -13.66
CA THR A 57 2.13 -1.49 -13.81
C THR A 57 1.88 -0.87 -12.44
N TYR A 58 2.18 0.42 -12.29
CA TYR A 58 1.97 1.16 -11.05
C TYR A 58 0.96 2.29 -11.25
N ALA A 59 0.12 2.53 -10.24
CA ALA A 59 -0.75 3.70 -10.18
C ALA A 59 -0.85 4.23 -8.74
N ARG A 60 -0.59 5.53 -8.56
CA ARG A 60 -0.87 6.23 -7.31
C ARG A 60 -2.22 6.92 -7.39
N ILE A 61 -3.11 6.62 -6.44
CA ILE A 61 -4.50 7.06 -6.46
C ILE A 61 -4.83 7.83 -5.18
N GLU A 62 -5.07 9.12 -5.33
CA GLU A 62 -5.30 10.04 -4.20
C GLU A 62 -6.79 10.35 -3.97
N THR A 63 -7.68 9.84 -4.83
CA THR A 63 -9.12 10.09 -4.72
C THR A 63 -9.93 8.83 -4.92
N ARG A 64 -11.08 8.76 -4.26
CA ARG A 64 -12.03 7.66 -4.43
C ARG A 64 -12.50 7.50 -5.88
N ALA A 65 -12.78 8.61 -6.57
CA ALA A 65 -13.22 8.57 -7.96
C ALA A 65 -12.15 7.96 -8.88
N ALA A 66 -10.87 8.29 -8.66
CA ALA A 66 -9.77 7.70 -9.42
C ALA A 66 -9.57 6.21 -9.07
N LEU A 67 -9.86 5.79 -7.84
CA LEU A 67 -9.85 4.38 -7.44
C LEU A 67 -10.95 3.60 -8.17
N ASP A 68 -12.18 4.13 -8.18
CA ASP A 68 -13.30 3.52 -8.89
C ASP A 68 -12.99 3.36 -10.40
N GLN A 69 -12.33 4.37 -10.98
CA GLN A 69 -11.86 4.30 -12.37
C GLN A 69 -10.78 3.23 -12.57
N ALA A 70 -9.79 3.15 -11.68
CA ALA A 70 -8.70 2.17 -11.77
C ALA A 70 -9.21 0.72 -11.67
N LEU A 71 -10.22 0.48 -10.83
CA LEU A 71 -10.81 -0.85 -10.63
C LEU A 71 -11.69 -1.32 -11.80
N THR A 72 -12.24 -0.38 -12.58
CA THR A 72 -13.09 -0.67 -13.74
C THR A 72 -12.34 -0.67 -15.06
N SER A 73 -11.13 -0.11 -15.09
CA SER A 73 -10.28 -0.06 -16.28
C SER A 73 -9.71 -1.44 -16.64
N PRO A 74 -9.65 -1.82 -17.93
CA PRO A 74 -8.98 -3.04 -18.35
C PRO A 74 -7.49 -3.03 -17.97
N VAL A 75 -7.02 -4.13 -17.36
CA VAL A 75 -5.61 -4.32 -17.00
C VAL A 75 -5.06 -5.53 -17.75
N VAL A 76 -3.91 -5.34 -18.39
CA VAL A 76 -3.32 -6.33 -19.33
C VAL A 76 -2.36 -7.31 -18.62
N GLY A 77 -2.07 -7.09 -17.33
CA GLY A 77 -1.16 -7.92 -16.53
C GLY A 77 -1.23 -7.55 -15.04
N PRO A 78 -0.19 -7.88 -14.27
CA PRO A 78 -0.09 -7.47 -12.86
C PRO A 78 -0.03 -5.95 -12.69
N GLN A 79 -0.76 -5.45 -11.68
CA GLN A 79 -0.81 -4.03 -11.35
C GLN A 79 -0.73 -3.83 -9.84
N LEU A 80 0.04 -2.82 -9.43
CA LEU A 80 0.09 -2.30 -8.07
C LEU A 80 -0.59 -0.93 -8.03
N ILE A 81 -1.58 -0.79 -7.16
CA ILE A 81 -2.30 0.46 -6.91
C ILE A 81 -1.95 0.92 -5.50
N GLU A 82 -1.25 2.04 -5.38
CA GLU A 82 -1.02 2.69 -4.08
C GLU A 82 -2.12 3.71 -3.81
N VAL A 83 -2.73 3.62 -2.63
CA VAL A 83 -3.71 4.58 -2.12
C VAL A 83 -3.13 5.21 -0.86
N PRO A 84 -2.63 6.46 -0.93
CA PRO A 84 -2.11 7.16 0.24
C PRO A 84 -3.22 7.41 1.25
N LEU A 85 -2.96 7.09 2.51
CA LEU A 85 -3.88 7.28 3.61
C LEU A 85 -3.23 8.16 4.69
N PRO A 86 -4.00 9.01 5.37
CA PRO A 86 -3.52 9.63 6.60
C PRO A 86 -3.36 8.55 7.68
N ARG A 87 -2.43 8.79 8.61
CA ARG A 87 -2.41 8.10 9.91
C ARG A 87 -3.60 8.53 10.77
#